data_AF-A0A531LDF8-F1
#
_entry.id   AF-A0A531LDF8-F1
#
_cell.length_a   1.000
_cell.length_b   1.000
_cell.length_c   1.000
_cell.angle_alpha   90.00
_cell.angle_beta   90.00
_cell.angle_gamma   90.00
#
_symmetry.space_group_name_H-M   'P 1'
#
loop_
_entity.id
_entity.type
_entity.pdbx_description
1 polymer ?
#
loop_
_entity_poly.entity_id
_entity_poly.type
_entity_poly.pdbx_seq_one_letter_code
_entity_poly.pdbx_strand_id
1 'polypeptide(L)'
;MRYELMLPYQIRKAITENWPIVLPLGVLEYHGEHMAVGMDTLAVVKMLELVEKKADIVILPPFYYGAASYAVAPPEGNGSVQVGGNALAPFAEELFYSLLRIGFRNIHAIIHHQTENFAAGMPTDLAFKTAGRQAIFRFLEKERGEGWW
;
A
#
# COMPACT_ATOMS: atom_id res chain seq x y z
N MET A 1 -14.24 -2.19 -6.70
CA MET A 1 -15.08 -2.06 -5.48
C MET A 1 -14.26 -1.44 -4.36
N ARG A 2 -14.86 -0.56 -3.55
CA ARG A 2 -14.20 0.12 -2.42
C ARG A 2 -14.34 -0.70 -1.14
N TYR A 3 -13.24 -1.13 -0.53
CA TYR A 3 -13.24 -2.03 0.62
C TYR A 3 -14.10 -1.49 1.78
N GLU A 4 -13.98 -0.19 2.07
CA GLU A 4 -14.71 0.53 3.11
C GLU A 4 -16.23 0.59 2.91
N LEU A 5 -16.71 0.26 1.71
CA LEU A 5 -18.14 0.21 1.36
C LEU A 5 -18.66 -1.23 1.17
N MET A 6 -17.81 -2.24 1.33
CA MET A 6 -18.19 -3.63 1.10
C MET A 6 -18.95 -4.21 2.28
N LEU A 7 -19.97 -5.01 1.97
CA LEU A 7 -20.66 -5.87 2.91
C LEU A 7 -19.94 -7.22 3.05
N PRO A 8 -20.08 -7.94 4.18
CA PRO A 8 -19.34 -9.19 4.41
C PRO A 8 -19.51 -10.27 3.32
N TYR A 9 -20.68 -10.35 2.66
CA TYR A 9 -20.87 -11.32 1.57
C TYR A 9 -20.08 -10.95 0.30
N GLN A 10 -19.86 -9.65 0.04
CA GLN A 10 -19.03 -9.19 -1.07
C GLN A 10 -17.55 -9.48 -0.80
N ILE A 11 -17.11 -9.36 0.46
CA ILE A 11 -15.76 -9.76 0.89
C ILE A 11 -15.56 -11.27 0.64
N ARG A 12 -16.50 -12.11 1.07
CA ARG A 12 -16.43 -13.56 0.83
C ARG A 12 -16.37 -13.88 -0.67
N LYS A 13 -17.20 -13.24 -1.50
CA LYS A 13 -17.17 -13.39 -2.96
C LYS A 13 -15.78 -13.06 -3.52
N ALA A 14 -15.24 -11.89 -3.19
CA ALA A 14 -13.92 -11.46 -3.67
C ALA A 14 -12.80 -12.43 -3.27
N ILE A 15 -12.87 -13.01 -2.07
CA ILE A 15 -11.92 -14.05 -1.61
C ILE A 15 -12.09 -15.33 -2.42
N THR A 16 -13.31 -15.85 -2.56
CA THR A 16 -13.59 -17.09 -3.30
C THR A 16 -13.19 -17.00 -4.76
N GLU A 17 -13.41 -15.85 -5.39
CA GLU A 17 -13.04 -15.58 -6.79
C GLU A 17 -11.60 -15.07 -6.94
N ASN A 18 -10.83 -14.99 -5.85
CA ASN A 18 -9.43 -14.57 -5.81
C ASN A 18 -9.17 -13.19 -6.46
N TRP A 19 -10.10 -12.24 -6.27
CA TRP A 19 -9.96 -10.87 -6.77
C TRP A 19 -8.72 -10.21 -6.16
N PRO A 20 -7.94 -9.41 -6.93
CA PRO A 20 -6.87 -8.60 -6.37
C PRO A 20 -7.43 -7.61 -5.35
N ILE A 21 -6.84 -7.58 -4.16
CA ILE A 21 -7.00 -6.47 -3.22
C ILE A 21 -5.80 -5.54 -3.32
N VAL A 22 -6.06 -4.29 -3.63
CA VAL A 22 -5.04 -3.31 -4.02
C VAL A 22 -5.02 -2.15 -3.04
N LEU A 23 -3.85 -1.86 -2.49
CA LEU A 23 -3.56 -0.67 -1.71
C LEU A 23 -3.06 0.45 -2.63
N PRO A 24 -3.82 1.54 -2.83
CA PRO A 24 -3.29 2.76 -3.44
C PRO A 24 -2.31 3.40 -2.49
N LEU A 25 -1.06 3.57 -2.91
CA LEU A 25 0.01 4.03 -2.05
C LEU A 25 0.82 5.14 -2.71
N GLY A 26 1.02 6.23 -1.98
CA GLY A 26 1.87 7.35 -2.39
C GLY A 26 2.26 8.17 -1.17
N VAL A 27 2.73 9.40 -1.39
CA VAL A 27 3.18 10.27 -0.32
C VAL A 27 2.62 11.69 -0.46
N LEU A 28 2.45 12.39 0.64
CA LEU A 28 2.22 13.83 0.63
C LEU A 28 3.57 14.55 0.52
N GLU A 29 3.89 15.05 -0.66
CA GLU A 29 5.19 15.64 -0.98
C GLU A 29 5.04 16.93 -1.80
N TYR A 30 5.91 17.90 -1.55
CA TYR A 30 6.05 19.10 -2.37
C TYR A 30 6.51 18.79 -3.80
N HIS A 31 5.71 19.21 -4.78
CA HIS A 31 5.95 19.03 -6.21
C HIS A 31 6.11 20.36 -6.97
N GLY A 32 6.49 21.44 -6.26
CA GLY A 32 6.49 22.80 -6.80
C GLY A 32 5.13 23.51 -6.64
N GLU A 33 5.14 24.83 -6.79
CA GLU A 33 3.94 25.70 -6.63
C GLU A 33 2.76 25.37 -7.59
N HIS A 34 3.02 24.58 -8.63
CA HIS A 34 2.07 24.29 -9.69
C HIS A 34 1.36 22.94 -9.53
N MET A 35 1.70 22.15 -8.51
CA MET A 35 1.20 20.78 -8.35
C MET A 35 0.78 20.51 -6.90
N ALA A 36 -0.33 19.79 -6.74
CA ALA A 36 -0.86 19.47 -5.43
C ALA A 36 0.03 18.45 -4.70
N VAL A 37 0.18 18.61 -3.38
CA VAL A 37 1.03 17.74 -2.55
C VAL A 37 0.62 16.27 -2.54
N GLY A 38 -0.63 15.96 -2.88
CA GLY A 38 -1.15 14.59 -2.93
C GLY A 38 -0.99 13.90 -4.28
N MET A 39 -0.28 14.50 -5.24
CA MET A 39 -0.17 14.00 -6.62
C MET A 39 0.12 12.51 -6.68
N ASP A 40 1.09 12.06 -5.87
CA ASP A 40 1.51 10.67 -5.79
C ASP A 40 0.38 9.68 -5.59
N THR A 41 -0.41 9.89 -4.54
CA THR A 41 -1.51 8.98 -4.24
C THR A 41 -2.68 9.20 -5.20
N LEU A 42 -2.94 10.44 -5.61
CA LEU A 42 -4.01 10.79 -6.55
C LEU A 42 -3.82 10.11 -7.91
N ALA A 43 -2.58 10.02 -8.41
CA ALA A 43 -2.25 9.30 -9.63
C ALA A 43 -2.74 7.84 -9.57
N VAL A 44 -2.37 7.15 -8.50
CA VAL A 44 -2.71 5.74 -8.29
C VAL A 44 -4.22 5.56 -8.15
N VAL A 45 -4.88 6.43 -7.38
CA VAL A 45 -6.34 6.39 -7.21
C VAL A 45 -7.05 6.54 -8.55
N LYS A 46 -6.68 7.53 -9.37
CA LYS A 46 -7.28 7.74 -10.69
C LYS A 46 -7.01 6.61 -11.66
N MET A 47 -5.83 6.01 -11.62
CA MET A 47 -5.53 4.82 -12.41
C MET A 47 -6.41 3.63 -11.99
N LEU A 48 -6.57 3.41 -10.69
CA LEU A 48 -7.41 2.32 -10.17
C LEU A 48 -8.91 2.52 -10.44
N GLU A 49 -9.41 3.77 -10.44
CA GLU A 49 -10.78 4.11 -10.89
C GLU A 49 -11.02 3.72 -12.36
N LEU A 50 -9.97 3.71 -13.19
CA LEU A 50 -10.06 3.26 -14.58
C LEU A 50 -9.97 1.74 -14.71
N VAL A 51 -9.15 1.09 -13.88
CA VAL A 51 -9.00 -0.37 -13.85
C VAL A 51 -10.28 -1.03 -13.32
N GLU A 52 -10.92 -0.50 -12.27
CA GLU A 52 -12.12 -1.10 -11.68
C GLU A 52 -13.33 -1.15 -12.63
N LYS A 53 -13.32 -0.34 -13.70
CA LYS A 53 -14.34 -0.39 -14.77
C LYS A 53 -14.19 -1.59 -15.68
N LYS A 54 -13.03 -2.26 -15.66
CA LYS A 54 -12.62 -3.30 -16.62
C LYS A 54 -12.26 -4.62 -15.94
N ALA A 55 -12.04 -4.62 -14.64
CA ALA A 55 -11.62 -5.79 -13.89
C ALA A 55 -12.22 -5.79 -12.49
N ASP A 56 -12.54 -6.99 -11.99
CA ASP A 56 -12.96 -7.20 -10.63
C ASP A 56 -11.76 -7.02 -9.68
N ILE A 57 -11.72 -5.87 -9.01
CA ILE A 57 -10.70 -5.52 -8.02
C ILE A 57 -11.35 -4.95 -6.75
N VAL A 58 -10.69 -5.20 -5.63
CA VAL A 58 -10.99 -4.54 -4.34
C VAL A 58 -9.94 -3.47 -4.10
N ILE A 59 -10.36 -2.22 -3.97
CA ILE A 59 -9.48 -1.08 -3.70
C ILE A 59 -9.60 -0.74 -2.22
N LEU A 60 -8.49 -0.80 -1.49
CA LEU A 60 -8.39 -0.35 -0.11
C LEU A 60 -8.43 1.19 -0.04
N PRO A 61 -8.75 1.77 1.15
CA PRO A 61 -8.56 3.19 1.37
C PRO A 61 -7.14 3.64 0.99
N PRO A 62 -6.97 4.75 0.27
CA PRO A 62 -5.66 5.21 -0.14
C PRO A 62 -4.76 5.54 1.05
N PHE A 63 -3.48 5.19 0.94
CA PHE A 63 -2.46 5.45 1.95
C PHE A 63 -1.51 6.56 1.48
N TYR A 64 -1.60 7.71 2.15
CA TYR A 64 -0.90 8.95 1.78
C TYR A 64 0.43 9.17 2.51
N TYR A 65 0.78 8.30 3.45
CA TYR A 65 1.94 8.50 4.30
C TYR A 65 3.12 7.69 3.79
N GLY A 66 4.28 8.32 3.66
CA GLY A 66 5.49 7.61 3.31
C GLY A 66 6.73 8.46 3.51
N ALA A 67 7.87 7.93 3.07
CA ALA A 67 9.14 8.62 3.15
C ALA A 67 9.28 9.67 2.04
N ALA A 68 8.60 10.81 2.18
CA ALA A 68 8.72 12.01 1.34
C ALA A 68 10.18 12.47 1.15
N SER A 69 10.99 12.40 2.20
CA SER A 69 12.28 13.09 2.32
C SER A 69 12.13 14.62 2.33
N TYR A 70 13.15 15.30 2.86
CA TYR A 70 13.29 16.76 2.79
C TYR A 70 14.51 17.18 1.98
N ALA A 71 15.03 16.26 1.15
CA ALA A 71 16.20 16.51 0.32
C ALA A 71 15.97 17.59 -0.74
N VAL A 72 14.73 17.75 -1.21
CA VAL A 72 14.37 18.74 -2.25
C VAL A 72 13.98 20.09 -1.63
N ALA A 73 13.11 20.07 -0.62
CA ALA A 73 12.58 21.28 0.02
C ALA A 73 12.25 21.03 1.50
N PRO A 74 12.36 22.06 2.37
CA PRO A 74 11.91 21.98 3.75
C PRO A 74 10.38 21.85 3.82
N PRO A 75 9.81 21.16 4.81
CA PRO A 75 8.36 21.01 4.94
C PRO A 75 7.65 22.30 5.36
N GLU A 76 8.31 23.18 6.10
CA GLU A 76 7.72 24.41 6.62
C GLU A 76 7.24 25.31 5.47
N GLY A 77 5.92 25.50 5.38
CA GLY A 77 5.29 26.29 4.32
C GLY A 77 5.07 25.55 2.99
N ASN A 78 5.72 24.40 2.76
CA ASN A 78 5.64 23.64 1.51
C ASN A 78 4.77 22.37 1.59
N GLY A 79 4.59 21.81 2.80
CA GLY A 79 3.56 20.80 3.06
C GLY A 79 3.95 19.32 2.88
N SER A 80 5.22 18.99 2.63
CA SER A 80 5.69 17.59 2.65
C SER A 80 5.47 16.95 4.03
N VAL A 81 4.94 15.72 4.07
CA VAL A 81 4.72 14.94 5.31
C VAL A 81 5.61 13.70 5.29
N GLN A 82 6.66 13.71 6.10
CA GLN A 82 7.60 12.60 6.21
C GLN A 82 7.16 11.58 7.27
N VAL A 83 6.93 10.33 6.84
CA VAL A 83 6.85 9.17 7.73
C VAL A 83 7.91 8.15 7.31
N GLY A 84 8.91 7.94 8.17
CA GLY A 84 10.06 7.09 7.84
C GLY A 84 9.76 5.59 7.88
N GLY A 85 10.60 4.81 7.19
CA GLY A 85 10.46 3.34 7.08
C GLY A 85 10.30 2.59 8.41
N ASN A 86 10.94 3.07 9.48
CA ASN A 86 10.83 2.47 10.82
C ASN A 86 9.40 2.50 11.39
N ALA A 87 8.59 3.48 11.00
CA ALA A 87 7.18 3.54 11.38
C ALA A 87 6.28 2.84 10.36
N LEU A 88 6.64 2.90 9.07
CA LEU A 88 5.88 2.31 7.98
C LEU A 88 5.91 0.78 7.99
N ALA A 89 7.07 0.16 8.20
CA ALA A 89 7.21 -1.29 8.09
C ALA A 89 6.33 -2.04 9.13
N PRO A 90 6.32 -1.68 10.43
CA PRO A 90 5.43 -2.33 11.39
C PRO A 90 3.94 -2.11 11.06
N PHE A 91 3.55 -0.91 10.61
CA PHE A 91 2.18 -0.64 10.20
C PHE A 91 1.77 -1.52 9.01
N ALA A 92 2.62 -1.58 7.98
CA ALA A 92 2.36 -2.35 6.79
C ALA A 92 2.30 -3.86 7.10
N GLU A 93 3.11 -4.35 8.05
CA GLU A 93 3.09 -5.75 8.46
C GLU A 93 1.74 -6.08 9.11
N GLU A 94 1.27 -5.26 10.04
CA GLU A 94 -0.03 -5.46 10.69
C GLU A 94 -1.20 -5.39 9.70
N LEU A 95 -1.12 -4.48 8.72
CA LEU A 95 -2.10 -4.38 7.64
C LEU A 95 -2.12 -5.66 6.80
N PHE A 96 -0.98 -6.10 6.28
CA PHE A 96 -0.91 -7.29 5.43
C PHE A 96 -1.25 -8.58 6.19
N TYR A 97 -0.80 -8.70 7.43
CA TYR A 97 -1.17 -9.81 8.30
C TYR A 97 -2.69 -9.87 8.53
N SER A 98 -3.32 -8.71 8.76
CA SER A 98 -4.78 -8.63 8.87
C SER A 98 -5.50 -9.08 7.60
N LEU A 99 -5.02 -8.67 6.42
CA LEU A 99 -5.58 -9.11 5.13
C LEU A 99 -5.45 -10.62 4.91
N LEU A 100 -4.30 -11.20 5.28
CA LEU A 100 -4.08 -12.64 5.26
C LEU A 100 -5.06 -13.36 6.20
N ARG A 101 -5.29 -12.83 7.41
CA ARG A 101 -6.26 -13.36 8.38
C ARG A 101 -7.72 -13.25 7.91
N ILE A 102 -8.06 -12.21 7.16
CA ILE A 102 -9.38 -12.04 6.54
C ILE A 102 -9.61 -13.10 5.44
N GLY A 103 -8.55 -13.53 4.76
CA GLY A 103 -8.59 -14.60 3.75
C GLY A 103 -8.08 -14.21 2.37
N PHE A 104 -7.65 -12.96 2.18
CA PHE A 104 -7.05 -12.52 0.91
C PHE A 104 -5.69 -13.19 0.67
N ARG A 105 -5.44 -13.60 -0.57
CA ARG A 105 -4.15 -14.17 -1.02
C ARG A 105 -3.54 -13.47 -2.24
N ASN A 106 -4.33 -12.61 -2.88
CA ASN A 106 -3.94 -11.82 -4.04
C ASN A 106 -3.81 -10.34 -3.64
N ILE A 107 -2.77 -10.01 -2.88
CA ILE A 107 -2.59 -8.69 -2.23
C ILE A 107 -1.53 -7.90 -3.01
N HIS A 108 -1.88 -6.67 -3.40
CA HIS A 108 -1.00 -5.76 -4.13
C HIS A 108 -0.95 -4.40 -3.45
N ALA A 109 0.23 -3.77 -3.43
CA ALA A 109 0.38 -2.36 -3.13
C ALA A 109 0.93 -1.68 -4.38
N ILE A 110 0.21 -0.70 -4.92
CA ILE A 110 0.65 0.07 -6.08
C ILE A 110 1.18 1.40 -5.58
N ILE A 111 2.49 1.60 -5.74
CA ILE A 111 3.20 2.79 -5.29
C ILE A 111 3.44 3.75 -6.46
N HIS A 112 3.17 5.03 -6.23
CA HIS A 112 3.74 6.14 -6.98
C HIS A 112 4.34 7.13 -6.00
N HIS A 113 5.66 7.09 -5.86
CA HIS A 113 6.51 8.01 -5.09
C HIS A 113 7.95 7.59 -5.38
N GLN A 114 8.89 8.53 -5.34
CA GLN A 114 10.35 8.34 -5.46
C GLN A 114 10.77 6.86 -5.55
N THR A 115 11.08 6.39 -6.76
CA THR A 115 11.55 5.04 -7.01
C THR A 115 12.77 5.16 -7.92
N GLU A 116 13.93 4.63 -7.51
CA GLU A 116 15.09 4.57 -8.40
C GLU A 116 14.81 3.59 -9.55
N ASN A 117 14.81 2.30 -9.21
CA ASN A 117 14.33 1.21 -10.04
C ASN A 117 13.63 0.20 -9.13
N PHE A 118 12.75 -0.64 -9.69
CA PHE A 118 11.95 -1.58 -8.90
C PHE A 118 12.78 -2.61 -8.13
N ALA A 119 14.04 -2.87 -8.54
CA ALA A 119 14.93 -3.82 -7.89
C ALA A 119 15.60 -3.23 -6.63
N ALA A 120 16.11 -2.01 -6.72
CA ALA A 120 16.75 -1.32 -5.60
C ALA A 120 15.70 -0.84 -4.59
N GLY A 121 14.58 -0.30 -5.09
CA GLY A 121 13.58 0.35 -4.25
C GLY A 121 14.09 1.60 -3.55
N MET A 122 13.20 2.22 -2.81
CA MET A 122 13.36 3.43 -2.02
C MET A 122 12.70 3.21 -0.64
N PRO A 123 12.90 4.10 0.34
CA PRO A 123 12.52 3.80 1.72
C PRO A 123 11.04 3.39 1.92
N THR A 124 10.11 3.97 1.15
CA THR A 124 8.69 3.61 1.23
C THR A 124 8.42 2.20 0.68
N ASP A 125 8.79 1.88 -0.56
CA ASP A 125 8.51 0.55 -1.10
C ASP A 125 9.36 -0.54 -0.45
N LEU A 126 10.58 -0.23 0.02
CA LEU A 126 11.38 -1.16 0.82
C LEU A 126 10.69 -1.52 2.15
N ALA A 127 10.09 -0.55 2.83
CA ALA A 127 9.33 -0.79 4.06
C ALA A 127 8.14 -1.73 3.80
N PHE A 128 7.35 -1.47 2.75
CA PHE A 128 6.20 -2.31 2.40
C PHE A 128 6.61 -3.68 1.85
N LYS A 129 7.71 -3.80 1.09
CA LYS A 129 8.26 -5.09 0.65
C LYS A 129 8.71 -5.94 1.83
N THR A 130 9.42 -5.34 2.78
CA THR A 130 9.90 -6.01 4.00
C THR A 130 8.73 -6.50 4.84
N ALA A 131 7.76 -5.61 5.09
CA ALA A 131 6.53 -5.91 5.80
C ALA A 131 5.72 -7.04 5.16
N GLY A 132 5.61 -7.04 3.82
CA GLY A 132 4.92 -8.11 3.08
C GLY A 132 5.56 -9.47 3.32
N ARG A 133 6.89 -9.56 3.34
CA ARG A 133 7.59 -10.81 3.67
C ARG A 133 7.37 -11.22 5.12
N GLN A 134 7.52 -10.29 6.06
CA GLN A 134 7.32 -10.57 7.49
C GLN A 134 5.90 -11.06 7.78
N ALA A 135 4.88 -10.42 7.19
CA ALA A 135 3.49 -10.82 7.33
C ALA A 135 3.24 -12.24 6.81
N ILE A 136 3.87 -12.62 5.69
CA ILE A 136 3.79 -13.98 5.14
C ILE A 136 4.43 -14.98 6.11
N PHE A 137 5.66 -14.74 6.57
CA PHE A 137 6.33 -15.63 7.53
C PHE A 137 5.52 -15.81 8.82
N ARG A 138 5.07 -14.70 9.42
CA ARG A 138 4.25 -14.70 10.63
C ARG A 138 2.92 -15.44 10.43
N PHE A 139 2.28 -15.26 9.28
CA PHE A 139 1.04 -15.98 8.95
C PHE A 139 1.30 -17.48 8.81
N LEU A 140 2.34 -17.84 8.07
CA LEU A 140 2.72 -19.22 7.82
C LEU A 140 3.14 -19.95 9.11
N GLU A 141 3.95 -19.31 9.96
CA GLU A 141 4.34 -19.84 11.27
C GLU A 141 3.11 -20.13 12.14
N LYS A 142 2.16 -19.19 12.17
CA LYS A 142 0.90 -19.40 12.91
C LYS A 142 0.08 -20.58 12.38
N GLU A 143 -0.04 -20.72 11.06
CA GLU A 143 -0.91 -21.74 10.45
C GLU A 143 -0.24 -23.12 10.37
N ARG A 144 1.10 -23.19 10.41
CA ARG A 144 1.86 -24.43 10.16
C ARG A 144 2.89 -24.80 11.25
N GLY A 145 3.19 -23.94 12.23
CA GLY A 145 4.13 -24.18 13.33
C GLY A 145 5.52 -23.52 13.15
N GLU A 146 6.61 -24.19 13.53
CA GLU A 146 7.97 -23.78 13.16
C GLU A 146 8.55 -24.68 12.03
N GLY A 147 9.13 -24.10 10.96
CA GLY A 147 9.77 -24.85 9.86
C GLY A 147 9.89 -24.12 8.50
N TRP A 148 10.19 -24.87 7.42
CA TRP A 148 10.68 -24.36 6.11
C TRP A 148 9.61 -24.24 5.00
N TRP A 149 8.47 -23.62 5.29
CA TRP A 149 7.34 -23.60 4.36
C TRP A 149 6.92 -22.20 3.89
#